data_AF-I4F3R2-F1
#
_entry.id   AF-I4F3R2-F1
#
_cell.length_a   1.000
_cell.length_b   1.000
_cell.length_c   1.000
_cell.angle_alpha   90.00
_cell.angle_beta   90.00
_cell.angle_gamma   90.00
#
_symmetry.space_group_name_H-M   'P 1'
#
loop_
_entity.id
_entity.type
_entity.pdbx_description
1 polymer ?
#
loop_
_entity_poly.entity_id
_entity_poly.type
_entity_poly.pdbx_seq_one_letter_code
_entity_poly.pdbx_strand_id
1 'polypeptide(L)'
;MEIALTYIYGIGPTSAKATLAATGVSPDLRAKDLSDEDLLKLRDYIDEHFRVEGDLRREVAADIRRKVEIGCYQGIRHRRGLPVHGQRTKTNARSSKGPRKTIAGKKKAR
;
A
#
# COMPACT_ATOMS: atom_id res chain seq x y z
N MET A 1 -4.23 -20.00 4.94
CA MET A 1 -3.29 -19.01 5.51
C MET A 1 -2.76 -18.04 4.48
N GLU A 2 -2.52 -18.44 3.23
CA GLU A 2 -1.96 -17.57 2.19
C GLU A 2 -2.70 -16.22 2.05
N ILE A 3 -4.03 -16.25 1.99
CA ILE A 3 -4.85 -15.04 1.87
C ILE A 3 -4.92 -14.27 3.20
N ALA A 4 -4.89 -14.97 4.33
CA ALA A 4 -5.01 -14.34 5.66
C ALA A 4 -3.83 -13.39 5.93
N LEU A 5 -2.62 -13.78 5.54
CA LEU A 5 -1.43 -12.93 5.70
C LEU A 5 -1.47 -11.65 4.86
N THR A 6 -2.19 -11.64 3.73
CA THR A 6 -2.30 -10.43 2.87
C THR A 6 -3.09 -9.29 3.47
N TYR A 7 -3.78 -9.51 4.60
CA TYR A 7 -4.42 -8.43 5.36
C TYR A 7 -3.40 -7.52 6.05
N ILE A 8 -2.18 -8.00 6.25
CA ILE A 8 -1.09 -7.23 6.86
C ILE A 8 -0.52 -6.27 5.82
N TYR A 9 -0.50 -4.98 6.12
CA TYR A 9 0.07 -3.98 5.24
C TYR A 9 1.58 -4.20 5.08
N GLY A 10 2.01 -4.42 3.83
CA GLY A 10 3.38 -4.79 3.49
C GLY A 10 3.55 -6.24 3.06
N ILE A 11 2.54 -7.10 3.29
CA ILE A 11 2.56 -8.49 2.86
C ILE A 11 1.60 -8.69 1.67
N GLY A 12 2.18 -9.06 0.53
CA GLY A 12 1.44 -9.47 -0.67
C GLY A 12 1.33 -10.99 -0.82
N PRO A 13 0.66 -11.50 -1.87
CA PRO A 13 0.51 -12.93 -2.10
C PRO A 13 1.87 -13.64 -2.30
N THR A 14 2.84 -12.98 -2.94
CA THR A 14 4.19 -13.51 -3.13
C THR A 14 4.94 -13.65 -1.81
N SER A 15 4.93 -12.59 -0.99
CA SER A 15 5.57 -12.59 0.33
C SER A 15 4.89 -13.60 1.26
N ALA A 16 3.56 -13.70 1.25
CA ALA A 16 2.81 -14.66 2.05
C ALA A 16 3.21 -16.11 1.73
N LYS A 17 3.34 -16.47 0.44
CA LYS A 17 3.84 -17.80 0.04
C LYS A 17 5.27 -18.05 0.51
N ALA A 18 6.14 -17.05 0.37
CA ALA A 18 7.52 -17.16 0.81
C ALA A 18 7.62 -17.36 2.33
N THR A 19 6.86 -16.59 3.11
CA THR A 19 6.78 -16.73 4.57
C THR A 19 6.29 -18.12 4.97
N LEU A 20 5.21 -18.62 4.37
CA LEU A 20 4.66 -19.93 4.69
C LEU A 20 5.61 -21.09 4.31
N ALA A 21 6.32 -20.95 3.19
CA ALA A 21 7.34 -21.92 2.78
C ALA A 21 8.54 -21.93 3.74
N ALA A 22 8.93 -20.77 4.27
CA ALA A 22 10.05 -20.64 5.21
C ALA A 22 9.70 -21.14 6.62
N THR A 23 8.48 -20.90 7.10
CA THR A 23 8.05 -21.34 8.44
C THR A 23 7.51 -22.76 8.48
N GLY A 24 7.29 -23.39 7.32
CA GLY A 24 6.75 -24.74 7.19
C GLY A 24 5.25 -24.84 7.50
N VAL A 25 4.55 -23.71 7.65
CA VAL A 25 3.11 -23.68 7.93
C VAL A 25 2.33 -23.93 6.64
N SER A 26 1.35 -24.84 6.69
CA SER A 26 0.54 -25.19 5.52
C SER A 26 -0.24 -23.98 4.97
N PRO A 27 -0.16 -23.69 3.65
CA PRO A 27 -0.92 -22.60 3.04
C PRO A 27 -2.44 -22.76 3.12
N ASP A 28 -2.96 -23.98 3.20
CA ASP A 28 -4.38 -24.29 3.22
C ASP A 28 -5.00 -24.23 4.63
N LEU A 29 -4.16 -24.16 5.65
CA LEU A 29 -4.60 -24.07 7.05
C LEU A 29 -5.51 -22.85 7.25
N ARG A 30 -6.57 -23.00 8.06
CA ARG A 30 -7.44 -21.86 8.41
C ARG A 30 -6.84 -21.10 9.58
N ALA A 31 -7.06 -19.79 9.62
CA ALA A 31 -6.53 -18.92 10.67
C ALA A 31 -6.99 -19.32 12.08
N LYS A 32 -8.19 -19.89 12.20
CA LYS A 32 -8.73 -20.40 13.47
C LYS A 32 -8.06 -21.69 13.97
N ASP A 33 -7.43 -22.44 13.08
CA ASP A 33 -6.84 -23.75 13.35
C ASP A 33 -5.31 -23.63 13.53
N LEU A 34 -4.81 -22.40 13.71
CA LEU A 34 -3.40 -22.09 13.83
C LEU A 34 -2.94 -22.36 15.27
N SER A 35 -1.84 -23.08 15.43
CA SER A 35 -1.23 -23.32 16.73
C SER A 35 -0.49 -22.07 17.23
N ASP A 36 -0.34 -21.93 18.54
CA ASP A 36 0.44 -20.83 19.15
C ASP A 36 1.92 -20.89 18.74
N GLU A 37 2.46 -22.08 18.52
CA GLU A 37 3.82 -22.27 18.02
C GLU A 37 3.98 -21.75 16.59
N ASP A 38 3.03 -22.05 15.71
CA ASP A 38 3.07 -21.57 14.32
C ASP A 38 2.81 -20.07 14.23
N LEU A 39 2.00 -19.52 15.14
CA LEU A 39 1.84 -18.07 15.31
C LEU A 39 3.16 -17.38 15.63
N LEU A 40 3.92 -17.93 16.58
CA LEU A 40 5.24 -17.38 16.95
C LEU A 40 6.22 -17.46 15.79
N LYS A 41 6.32 -18.61 15.11
CA LYS A 41 7.18 -18.76 13.91
C LYS A 41 6.86 -17.74 12.83
N LEU A 42 5.57 -17.53 12.55
CA LEU A 42 5.12 -16.55 11.55
C LEU A 42 5.47 -15.13 11.97
N ARG A 43 5.24 -14.78 13.24
CA ARG A 43 5.55 -13.46 13.78
C ARG A 43 7.04 -13.17 13.69
N ASP A 44 7.87 -14.06 14.22
CA ASP A 44 9.32 -13.85 14.30
C ASP A 44 9.93 -13.72 12.89
N TYR A 45 9.50 -14.57 11.95
CA TYR A 45 9.95 -14.48 10.57
C TYR A 45 9.53 -13.17 9.90
N ILE A 46 8.29 -12.72 10.13
CA ILE A 46 7.77 -11.47 9.55
C ILE A 46 8.52 -10.25 10.12
N ASP A 47 8.71 -10.20 11.43
CA ASP A 47 9.37 -9.08 12.12
C ASP A 47 10.85 -8.95 11.70
N GLU A 48 11.54 -10.07 11.43
CA GLU A 48 12.93 -10.07 11.00
C GLU A 48 13.12 -9.66 9.52
N HIS A 49 12.25 -10.15 8.64
CA HIS A 49 12.47 -10.04 7.19
C HIS A 49 11.72 -8.90 6.52
N PHE A 50 10.65 -8.39 7.14
CA PHE A 50 9.76 -7.40 6.51
C PHE A 50 9.49 -6.21 7.42
N ARG A 51 9.46 -5.02 6.81
CA ARG A 51 8.85 -3.84 7.43
C ARG A 51 7.37 -3.85 7.13
N VAL A 52 6.54 -3.96 8.16
CA VAL A 52 5.09 -4.07 8.03
C VAL A 52 4.35 -2.96 8.77
N GLU A 53 3.07 -2.79 8.45
CA GLU A 53 2.12 -1.92 9.14
C GLU A 53 2.61 -0.48 9.38
N GLY A 54 2.71 -0.08 10.65
CA GLY A 54 2.96 1.29 11.05
C GLY A 54 4.32 1.80 10.58
N ASP A 55 5.35 0.96 10.61
CA ASP A 55 6.69 1.34 10.22
C ASP A 55 6.77 1.62 8.73
N LEU A 56 6.23 0.71 7.91
CA LEU A 56 6.17 0.89 6.47
C LEU A 56 5.33 2.11 6.07
N ARG A 57 4.19 2.36 6.74
CA ARG A 57 3.37 3.55 6.51
C ARG A 57 4.10 4.84 6.85
N ARG A 58 4.81 4.86 7.98
CA ARG A 58 5.60 6.03 8.44
C ARG A 58 6.76 6.32 7.49
N GLU A 59 7.46 5.29 7.05
CA GLU A 59 8.57 5.38 6.10
C GLU A 59 8.09 5.98 4.77
N VAL A 60 7.05 5.41 4.16
CA VAL A 60 6.48 5.89 2.90
C VAL A 60 5.99 7.34 3.02
N ALA A 61 5.35 7.69 4.14
CA ALA A 61 4.92 9.07 4.40
C ALA A 61 6.11 10.03 4.57
N ALA A 62 7.20 9.59 5.22
CA ALA A 62 8.43 10.36 5.33
C ALA A 62 9.10 10.59 3.97
N ASP A 63 9.13 9.59 3.10
CA ASP A 63 9.66 9.72 1.74
C ASP A 63 8.88 10.72 0.89
N ILE A 64 7.55 10.69 0.97
CA ILE A 64 6.70 11.67 0.28
C ILE A 64 6.94 13.08 0.84
N ARG A 65 7.01 13.23 2.16
CA ARG A 65 7.30 14.52 2.81
C ARG A 65 8.65 15.09 2.37
N ARG A 66 9.71 14.27 2.37
CA ARG A 66 11.04 14.64 1.89
C ARG A 66 11.00 15.18 0.45
N LYS A 67 10.28 14.51 -0.47
CA LYS A 67 10.11 15.00 -1.86
C LYS A 67 9.41 16.36 -1.91
N VAL A 68 8.40 16.56 -1.07
CA VAL A 68 7.64 17.82 -0.97
C VAL A 68 8.50 18.95 -0.41
N GLU A 69 9.34 18.67 0.58
CA GLU A 69 10.24 19.65 1.23
C GLU A 69 11.36 20.10 0.28
N ILE A 70 12.02 19.17 -0.41
CA ILE A 70 13.06 19.47 -1.41
C ILE A 70 12.48 20.25 -2.61
N GLY A 71 11.17 20.17 -2.85
CA GLY A 71 10.51 20.91 -3.93
C GLY A 71 10.73 20.32 -5.32
N CYS A 72 11.10 19.03 -5.41
CA CYS A 72 11.24 18.36 -6.70
C CYS A 72 9.90 18.27 -7.44
N TYR A 73 9.92 17.98 -8.75
CA TYR A 73 8.70 17.88 -9.56
C TYR A 73 7.66 16.94 -8.94
N GLN A 74 8.09 15.75 -8.49
CA GLN A 74 7.20 14.79 -7.83
C GLN A 74 6.58 15.38 -6.56
N GLY A 75 7.36 16.08 -5.73
CA GLY A 75 6.88 16.75 -4.52
C GLY A 75 5.81 17.81 -4.82
N ILE A 76 6.00 18.63 -5.85
CA ILE A 76 5.00 19.62 -6.27
C ILE A 76 3.69 18.93 -6.71
N ARG A 77 3.77 17.78 -7.37
CA ARG A 77 2.61 16.99 -7.78
C ARG A 77 1.87 16.38 -6.58
N HIS A 78 2.61 15.80 -5.63
CA HIS A 78 2.05 15.32 -4.36
C HIS A 78 1.33 16.43 -3.59
N ARG A 79 1.96 17.61 -3.44
CA ARG A 79 1.37 18.77 -2.76
C ARG A 79 0.07 19.25 -3.42
N ARG A 80 -0.02 19.17 -4.75
CA ARG A 80 -1.21 19.57 -5.52
C ARG A 80 -2.28 18.48 -5.64
N GLY A 81 -2.06 17.28 -5.09
CA GLY A 81 -2.99 16.16 -5.25
C GLY A 81 -3.18 15.74 -6.71
N LEU A 82 -2.09 15.74 -7.50
CA LEU A 82 -2.10 15.33 -8.91
C LEU A 82 -1.26 14.07 -9.14
N PRO A 83 -1.55 13.30 -10.22
CA PRO A 83 -0.74 12.16 -10.60
C PRO A 83 0.74 12.51 -10.79
N VAL A 84 1.63 11.65 -10.29
CA VAL A 84 3.07 11.92 -10.14
C VAL A 84 3.90 11.33 -11.28
N HIS A 85 3.42 10.28 -11.96
CA HIS A 85 4.15 9.57 -13.02
C HIS A 85 3.80 10.07 -14.43
N GLY A 86 3.50 11.36 -14.58
CA GLY A 86 3.25 11.97 -15.89
C GLY A 86 1.92 11.62 -16.54
N GLN A 87 0.98 11.01 -15.82
CA GLN A 87 -0.34 10.67 -16.40
C GLN A 87 -1.12 11.94 -16.81
N ARG A 88 -1.94 11.81 -17.86
CA ARG A 88 -2.76 12.89 -18.42
C ARG A 88 -3.76 13.43 -17.39
N THR A 89 -3.66 14.72 -17.04
CA THR A 89 -4.54 15.35 -16.03
C THR A 89 -5.72 16.14 -16.60
N LYS A 90 -5.80 16.32 -17.93
CA LYS A 90 -6.91 17.05 -18.59
C LYS A 90 -8.27 16.37 -18.37
N THR A 91 -8.30 15.04 -18.35
CA THR A 91 -9.53 14.23 -18.25
C THR A 91 -9.51 13.27 -17.05
N ASN A 92 -8.73 12.19 -17.13
CA ASN A 92 -8.87 10.99 -16.30
C ASN A 92 -7.83 10.93 -15.17
N ALA A 93 -8.01 11.76 -14.13
CA ALA A 93 -7.13 11.78 -12.95
C ALA A 93 -7.91 11.70 -11.63
N ARG A 94 -9.05 11.00 -11.61
CA ARG A 94 -10.01 11.04 -10.50
C ARG A 94 -9.54 10.33 -9.24
N SER A 95 -8.78 9.24 -9.36
CA SER A 95 -8.21 8.56 -8.19
C SER A 95 -7.29 9.47 -7.36
N SER A 96 -6.62 10.44 -8.01
CA SER A 96 -5.75 11.42 -7.34
C SER A 96 -6.45 12.75 -7.04
N LYS A 97 -7.28 13.27 -7.96
CA LYS A 97 -8.02 14.54 -7.80
C LYS A 97 -9.24 14.44 -6.86
N GLY A 98 -9.67 13.22 -6.53
CA GLY A 98 -10.92 12.95 -5.85
C GLY A 98 -12.17 13.08 -6.75
N PRO A 99 -13.36 13.05 -6.13
CA PRO A 99 -14.65 13.11 -6.82
C PRO A 99 -14.78 14.31 -7.76
N ARG A 100 -15.64 14.20 -8.78
CA ARG A 100 -15.84 15.27 -9.77
C ARG A 100 -16.54 16.46 -9.14
N LYS A 101 -15.77 17.51 -8.84
CA LYS A 101 -16.31 18.84 -8.51
C LYS A 101 -16.84 19.51 -9.78
N THR A 102 -18.16 19.62 -9.92
CA THR A 102 -18.81 20.40 -10.99
C THR A 102 -18.74 21.88 -10.65
N ILE A 103 -18.49 22.72 -11.65
CA ILE A 103 -18.54 24.18 -11.49
C ILE A 103 -19.85 24.64 -12.12
N ALA A 104 -20.71 25.29 -11.33
CA ALA A 104 -21.95 25.86 -11.81
C ALA A 104 -21.65 26.86 -12.95
N GLY A 105 -22.43 26.80 -14.03
CA GLY A 105 -22.29 27.71 -15.18
C GLY A 105 -21.41 27.24 -16.35
N LYS A 106 -20.70 26.09 -16.25
CA LYS A 106 -20.06 25.50 -17.44
C LYS A 106 -21.09 24.69 -18.24
N LYS A 107 -21.66 25.35 -19.26
CA LYS A 107 -22.48 24.74 -20.32
C LYS A 107 -21.83 23.43 -20.77
N LYS A 108 -22.59 22.33 -20.78
CA LYS A 108 -22.17 21.07 -21.42
C LYS A 108 -21.81 21.44 -22.86
N ALA A 109 -20.52 21.39 -23.22
CA ALA A 109 -20.16 21.35 -24.63
C ALA A 109 -20.79 20.06 -25.18
N ARG A 110 -21.69 20.23 -26.16
CA ARG A 110 -22.24 19.11 -26.92
C ARG A 110 -21.12 18.33 -27.58
#